data_AF-A0A239DUT1-F1
#
_entry.id   AF-A0A239DUT1-F1
#
_cell.length_a   1.000
_cell.length_b   1.000
_cell.length_c   1.000
_cell.angle_alpha   90.00
_cell.angle_beta   90.00
_cell.angle_gamma   90.00
#
_symmetry.space_group_name_H-M   'P 1'
#
loop_
_entity.id
_entity.type
_entity.pdbx_description
1 polymer ?
#
loop_
_entity_poly.entity_id
_entity_poly.type
_entity_poly.pdbx_seq_one_letter_code
_entity_poly.pdbx_strand_id
1 'polypeptide(L)' 'MRNWKDNIDLDWTLRDIYANRLKMSPITEDQLSELLEMGLVEIVNDQVKLTEAGYRKIN' A
#
# COMPACT_ATOMS: atom_id res chain seq x y z
N MET A 1 -0.50 16.03 -0.97
CA MET A 1 -0.98 15.63 -2.31
C MET A 1 -1.60 14.26 -2.17
N ARG A 2 -2.72 13.96 -2.82
CA ARG A 2 -3.32 12.62 -2.78
C ARG A 2 -2.78 11.87 -4.00
N ASN A 3 -1.90 10.88 -3.80
CA ASN A 3 -1.30 10.12 -4.91
C ASN A 3 -2.23 9.01 -5.44
N TRP A 4 -3.43 8.91 -4.87
CA TRP A 4 -4.49 8.00 -5.25
C TRP A 4 -5.54 8.74 -6.07
N LYS A 5 -5.85 8.23 -7.27
CA LYS A 5 -6.91 8.80 -8.12
C LYS A 5 -8.27 8.73 -7.43
N ASP A 6 -8.53 7.63 -6.72
CA ASP A 6 -9.73 7.38 -5.93
C ASP A 6 -9.45 6.30 -4.86
N ASN A 7 -10.50 5.89 -4.12
CA ASN A 7 -10.37 4.82 -3.13
C ASN A 7 -10.19 3.43 -3.77
N ILE A 8 -10.58 3.24 -5.03
CA ILE A 8 -10.45 1.95 -5.72
C ILE A 8 -8.99 1.69 -6.04
N ASP A 9 -8.26 2.69 -6.53
CA ASP A 9 -6.82 2.60 -6.78
C ASP A 9 -6.05 2.27 -5.49
N LEU A 10 -6.38 2.92 -4.38
CA LEU A 10 -5.79 2.62 -3.07
C LEU A 10 -6.07 1.15 -2.66
N ASP A 11 -7.33 0.71 -2.74
CA ASP A 11 -7.70 -0.64 -2.32
C ASP A 11 -7.03 -1.72 -3.20
N TRP A 12 -6.90 -1.49 -4.50
CA TRP A 12 -6.14 -2.39 -5.39
C TRP A 12 -4.66 -2.45 -5.05
N THR A 13 -4.04 -1.30 -4.76
CA THR A 13 -2.64 -1.29 -4.34
C THR A 13 -2.43 -2.02 -3.02
N LEU A 14 -3.30 -1.84 -2.02
CA LEU A 14 -3.23 -2.61 -0.78
C LEU A 14 -3.38 -4.12 -1.02
N ARG A 15 -4.24 -4.52 -1.97
CA ARG A 15 -4.38 -5.93 -2.39
C ARG A 15 -3.15 -6.46 -3.12
N ASP A 16 -2.49 -5.64 -3.93
CA ASP A 16 -1.24 -6.00 -4.59
C ASP A 16 -0.09 -6.16 -3.59
N ILE A 17 -0.01 -5.28 -2.58
CA ILE A 17 0.94 -5.39 -1.47
C ILE A 17 0.68 -6.69 -0.69
N TYR A 18 -0.57 -6.95 -0.32
CA TYR A 18 -0.95 -8.18 0.38
C TYR A 18 -0.55 -9.44 -0.40
N ALA A 19 -0.75 -9.44 -1.71
CA ALA A 19 -0.42 -10.57 -2.58
C ALA A 19 1.04 -10.58 -3.06
N ASN A 20 1.90 -9.69 -2.54
CA ASN A 20 3.30 -9.54 -2.93
C ASN A 20 3.51 -9.33 -4.45
N ARG A 21 2.66 -8.50 -5.07
CA ARG A 21 2.62 -8.21 -6.51
C ARG A 21 3.28 -6.90 -6.93
N LEU A 22 3.99 -6.21 -6.02
CA LEU A 22 4.66 -4.93 -6.33
C LEU A 22 5.70 -5.00 -7.46
N LYS A 23 6.22 -6.20 -7.80
CA LYS A 23 7.07 -6.36 -9.00
C LYS A 23 6.32 -6.14 -10.31
N MET A 24 5.01 -6.40 -10.34
CA MET A 24 4.15 -6.25 -11.53
C MET A 24 3.44 -4.89 -11.53
N SER A 25 3.10 -4.37 -10.35
CA SER A 25 2.47 -3.08 -10.14
C SER A 25 3.31 -2.29 -9.14
N PRO A 26 4.44 -1.69 -9.60
CA PRO A 26 5.29 -0.91 -8.71
C PRO A 26 4.58 0.37 -8.27
N ILE A 27 4.81 0.76 -7.02
CA ILE A 27 4.37 2.05 -6.48
C ILE A 27 5.53 3.03 -6.47
N THR A 28 5.23 4.33 -6.53
CA THR A 28 6.25 5.39 -6.42
C THR A 28 6.69 5.60 -4.97
N GLU A 29 7.81 6.31 -4.76
CA GLU A 29 8.27 6.70 -3.42
C GLU A 29 7.26 7.60 -2.68
N ASP A 30 6.56 8.48 -3.41
CA ASP A 30 5.52 9.34 -2.86
C ASP A 30 4.30 8.52 -2.41
N GLN A 31 3.89 7.52 -3.20
CA GLN A 31 2.81 6.60 -2.82
C GLN A 31 3.20 5.76 -1.60
N LEU A 32 4.44 5.27 -1.55
CA LEU A 32 4.95 4.53 -0.39
C LEU A 32 4.96 5.42 0.86
N SER A 33 5.44 6.66 0.74
CA SER A 33 5.44 7.62 1.85
C SER A 33 4.04 7.90 2.36
N GLU A 34 3.06 8.11 1.47
CA GLU A 34 1.66 8.32 1.87
C GLU A 34 1.08 7.08 2.58
N LEU A 35 1.34 5.85 2.11
CA LEU A 35 0.88 4.63 2.79
C LEU A 35 1.48 4.45 4.18
N LEU A 36 2.75 4.82 4.34
CA LEU A 36 3.46 4.80 5.63
C LEU A 36 2.88 5.85 6.58
N GLU A 37 2.66 7.08 6.11
CA GLU A 37 2.03 8.17 6.87
C GLU A 37 0.60 7.80 7.31
N MET A 38 -0.16 7.12 6.45
CA MET A 38 -1.49 6.62 6.77
C MET A 38 -1.47 5.42 7.75
N GLY A 39 -0.31 4.84 8.02
CA GLY A 39 -0.17 3.64 8.85
C GLY A 39 -0.80 2.39 8.26
N LEU A 40 -1.00 2.33 6.94
CA LEU A 40 -1.59 1.18 6.24
C LEU A 40 -0.55 0.12 5.87
N VAL A 41 0.71 0.54 5.77
CA VAL A 41 1.83 -0.36 5.45
C VAL A 41 3.01 -0.12 6.39
N GLU A 42 3.92 -1.08 6.42
CA GLU A 42 5.20 -1.03 7.10
C GLU A 42 6.29 -1.68 6.25
N ILE A 43 7.56 -1.35 6.50
CA ILE A 43 8.71 -2.00 5.86
C ILE A 43 9.30 -3.01 6.83
N VAL A 44 9.29 -4.29 6.44
CA VAL A 44 9.84 -5.40 7.22
C VAL A 44 10.74 -6.23 6.33
N ASN A 45 12.02 -6.33 6.70
CA ASN A 45 13.06 -7.01 5.90
C ASN A 45 13.08 -6.50 4.45
N ASP A 46 13.12 -5.18 4.28
CA ASP A 46 13.13 -4.48 2.98
C ASP A 46 11.92 -4.78 2.08
N GLN A 47 10.82 -5.29 2.65
CA GLN A 47 9.56 -5.53 1.95
C GLN A 47 8.44 -4.68 2.53
N VAL A 48 7.64 -4.07 1.64
CA VAL A 48 6.40 -3.39 2.01
C VAL A 48 5.36 -4.44 2.38
N LYS A 49 4.80 -4.36 3.58
CA LYS A 49 3.75 -5.25 4.08
C LYS A 49 2.60 -4.43 4.62
N LEU A 50 1.39 -5.01 4.60
CA LEU A 50 0.23 -4.39 5.25
C LEU A 50 0.38 -4.44 6.78
N THR A 51 0.05 -3.32 7.42
CA THR A 51 -0.27 -3.33 8.86
C THR A 51 -1.66 -3.92 9.08
N GLU A 52 -2.05 -4.13 10.34
CA GLU A 52 -3.42 -4.52 10.67
C GLU A 52 -4.46 -3.53 10.14
N ALA A 53 -4.17 -2.22 10.15
CA ALA A 53 -5.06 -1.21 9.59
C ALA A 53 -5.21 -1.35 8.07
N GLY A 54 -4.10 -1.63 7.36
CA GLY A 54 -4.12 -1.96 5.93
C GLY A 54 -4.97 -3.18 5.62
N TYR A 55 -4.84 -4.24 6.41
CA TYR A 55 -5.66 -5.45 6.29
C TYR A 55 -7.15 -5.19 6.48
N ARG A 56 -7.53 -4.39 7.48
CA ARG A 56 -8.92 -4.03 7.75
C ARG A 56 -9.52 -3.11 6.67
N LYS A 57 -8.69 -2.36 5.94
CA LYS A 57 -9.16 -1.47 4.87
C LYS A 57 -9.68 -2.24 3.64
N ILE A 58 -9.15 -3.44 3.39
CA ILE A 58 -9.46 -4.27 2.21
C ILE A 58 -10.29 -5.53 2.52
N ASN A 59 -10.76 -5.69 3.75
CA ASN A 59 -11.67 -6.76 4.19
C ASN A 59 -12.95 -6.14 4.75
#